data_AF-A0A3D1N7X0-F1
#
_entry.id   AF-A0A3D1N7X0-F1
#
_cell.length_a   1.000
_cell.length_b   1.000
_cell.length_c   1.000
_cell.angle_alpha   90.00
_cell.angle_beta   90.00
_cell.angle_gamma   90.00
#
_symmetry.space_group_name_H-M   'P 1'
#
loop_
_entity.id
_entity.type
_entity.pdbx_description
1 polymer ?
#
loop_
_entity_poly.entity_id
_entity_poly.type
_entity_poly.pdbx_seq_one_letter_code
_entity_poly.pdbx_strand_id
1 'polypeptide(L)'
;MIYFILIVSIIIIIFWKLYSPKIKGIIGEKSISSILYLLDKSKYSVINNIVLKRDTKTSQIDHVVISDFGIFVIETKTTKVGLLATKNQSIGHKCYSKEKRDFIIP
;
A
#
# COMPACT_ATOMS: atom_id res chain seq x y z
N MET A 1 -14.90 29.58 -29.19
CA MET A 1 -13.56 29.00 -28.97
C MET A 1 -13.14 29.05 -27.50
N ILE A 2 -13.20 30.21 -26.83
CA ILE A 2 -12.80 30.32 -25.40
C ILE A 2 -13.63 29.43 -24.45
N TYR A 3 -14.96 29.40 -24.61
CA TYR A 3 -15.84 28.57 -23.77
C TYR A 3 -15.61 27.07 -23.96
N PHE A 4 -15.28 26.65 -25.19
CA PHE A 4 -14.91 25.27 -25.48
C PHE A 4 -13.61 24.88 -24.77
N ILE A 5 -12.59 25.75 -24.82
CA ILE A 5 -11.32 25.55 -24.10
C ILE A 5 -11.54 25.46 -22.58
N LEU A 6 -12.39 26.32 -22.01
CA LEU A 6 -12.72 26.29 -20.58
C LEU A 6 -13.42 24.99 -20.17
N ILE A 7 -14.39 24.52 -20.97
CA ILE A 7 -15.09 23.25 -20.74
C ILE A 7 -14.10 22.07 -20.77
N VAL A 8 -13.23 22.02 -21.77
CA VAL A 8 -12.21 20.96 -21.90
C VAL A 8 -11.24 20.98 -20.72
N SER A 9 -10.79 22.16 -20.30
CA SER A 9 -9.89 22.32 -19.13
C SER A 9 -10.52 21.79 -17.84
N ILE A 10 -11.80 22.10 -17.59
CA ILE A 10 -12.54 21.62 -16.42
C ILE A 10 -12.65 20.09 -16.41
N ILE A 11 -12.96 19.48 -17.56
CA ILE A 11 -13.07 18.02 -17.69
C ILE A 11 -11.73 17.34 -17.36
N ILE A 12 -10.61 17.89 -17.84
CA ILE A 12 -9.26 17.37 -17.56
C ILE A 12 -8.95 17.41 -16.06
N ILE A 13 -9.27 18.52 -15.38
CA ILE A 13 -9.02 18.68 -13.94
C ILE A 13 -9.84 17.66 -13.13
N ILE A 14 -11.12 17.49 -13.48
CA ILE A 14 -12.01 16.50 -12.83
C ILE A 14 -11.44 15.10 -13.03
N PHE A 15 -11.08 14.75 -14.26
CA PHE A 15 -10.51 13.45 -14.59
C PHE A 15 -9.23 13.19 -13.80
N TRP A 16 -8.32 14.16 -13.74
CA TRP A 16 -7.09 14.06 -12.96
C TRP A 16 -7.37 13.78 -11.48
N LYS A 17 -8.32 14.51 -10.90
CA LYS A 17 -8.66 14.36 -9.47
C LYS A 17 -9.24 12.98 -9.16
N LEU A 18 -10.04 12.42 -10.06
CA LEU A 18 -10.62 11.09 -9.93
C LEU A 18 -9.60 9.95 -10.07
N TYR A 19 -8.64 10.08 -11.00
CA TYR A 19 -7.64 9.03 -11.26
C TYR A 19 -6.39 9.12 -10.39
N SER A 20 -6.04 10.32 -9.91
CA SER A 20 -4.87 10.54 -9.03
C SER A 20 -4.76 9.56 -7.85
N PRO A 21 -5.81 9.28 -7.05
CA PRO A 21 -5.69 8.34 -5.93
C PRO A 21 -5.39 6.91 -6.38
N LYS A 22 -6.00 6.44 -7.48
CA LYS A 22 -5.74 5.09 -8.02
C LYS A 22 -4.31 4.96 -8.52
N ILE A 23 -3.83 5.96 -9.26
CA ILE A 23 -2.45 6.01 -9.77
C ILE A 23 -1.46 6.01 -8.60
N LYS A 24 -1.74 6.77 -7.55
CA LYS A 24 -0.91 6.79 -6.32
C LYS A 24 -0.86 5.43 -5.63
N GLY A 25 -1.98 4.69 -5.58
CA GLY A 25 -2.00 3.32 -5.07
C GLY A 25 -1.03 2.40 -5.83
N ILE A 26 -1.19 2.34 -7.16
CA ILE A 26 -0.36 1.51 -8.05
C ILE A 26 1.13 1.85 -7.93
N ILE A 27 1.49 3.14 -7.89
CA ILE A 27 2.88 3.57 -7.74
C ILE A 27 3.45 3.12 -6.39
N GLY A 28 2.65 3.23 -5.31
CA GLY A 28 3.05 2.78 -3.98
C GLY A 28 3.33 1.28 -3.96
N GLU A 29 2.39 0.47 -4.43
CA GLU A 29 2.49 -1.00 -4.45
C GLU A 29 3.71 -1.45 -5.28
N LYS A 30 3.92 -0.81 -6.43
CA LYS A 30 5.06 -1.11 -7.30
C LYS A 30 6.39 -0.75 -6.63
N SER A 31 6.46 0.37 -5.91
CA SER A 31 7.67 0.78 -5.20
C SER A 31 8.07 -0.24 -4.13
N ILE A 32 7.12 -0.73 -3.34
CA ILE A 32 7.38 -1.75 -2.30
C ILE A 32 7.76 -3.08 -2.95
N SER A 33 7.02 -3.52 -3.98
CA SER A 33 7.38 -4.71 -4.75
C SER A 33 8.81 -4.66 -5.29
N SER A 34 9.28 -3.50 -5.76
CA SER A 34 10.65 -3.33 -6.24
C SER A 34 11.69 -3.44 -5.13
N ILE A 35 11.40 -2.93 -3.92
CA ILE A 35 12.29 -3.08 -2.76
C ILE A 35 12.37 -4.54 -2.34
N LEU A 36 11.23 -5.23 -2.23
CA LEU A 36 11.17 -6.65 -1.87
C LEU A 36 11.84 -7.55 -2.91
N TYR A 37 11.85 -7.14 -4.18
CA TYR A 37 12.54 -7.86 -5.22
C TYR A 37 14.06 -7.95 -4.98
N LEU A 38 14.65 -6.95 -4.31
CA LEU A 38 16.10 -6.88 -4.03
C LEU A 38 16.54 -7.78 -2.86
N LEU A 39 15.61 -8.41 -2.14
CA LEU A 39 15.94 -9.34 -1.06
C LEU A 39 16.65 -10.59 -1.60
N ASP A 40 17.60 -11.09 -0.80
CA ASP A 40 18.34 -12.32 -1.07
C ASP A 40 17.39 -13.51 -1.25
N LYS A 41 17.31 -14.03 -2.47
CA LYS A 41 16.41 -15.13 -2.85
C LYS A 41 16.72 -16.45 -2.17
N SER A 42 17.91 -16.61 -1.59
CA SER A 42 18.25 -17.80 -0.81
C SER A 42 17.61 -17.79 0.58
N LYS A 43 17.28 -16.61 1.10
CA LYS A 43 16.71 -16.41 2.45
C LYS A 43 15.25 -15.96 2.44
N TYR A 44 14.83 -15.30 1.36
CA TYR A 44 13.54 -14.63 1.27
C TYR A 44 12.79 -15.04 -0.01
N SER A 45 11.58 -15.55 0.17
CA SER A 45 10.61 -15.75 -0.91
C SER A 45 9.52 -14.67 -0.82
N VAL A 46 9.21 -14.02 -1.94
CA VAL A 46 8.28 -12.89 -2.00
C VAL A 46 7.15 -13.21 -2.97
N ILE A 47 5.91 -13.02 -2.51
CA ILE A 47 4.69 -13.21 -3.29
C ILE A 47 3.89 -11.90 -3.25
N ASN A 48 3.58 -11.34 -4.41
CA ASN A 48 2.86 -10.07 -4.53
C ASN A 48 1.43 -10.29 -5.04
N ASN A 49 0.51 -9.41 -4.66
CA ASN A 49 -0.87 -9.31 -5.14
C ASN A 49 -1.66 -10.62 -5.00
N ILE A 50 -1.69 -11.17 -3.79
CA ILE A 50 -2.44 -12.39 -3.49
C ILE A 50 -3.91 -12.03 -3.34
N VAL A 51 -4.77 -12.67 -4.12
CA VAL A 51 -6.22 -12.56 -3.98
C VAL A 51 -6.76 -13.82 -3.32
N LEU A 52 -7.24 -13.69 -2.08
CA LEU A 52 -7.89 -14.76 -1.35
C LEU A 52 -9.39 -14.69 -1.60
N LYS A 53 -9.98 -15.81 -2.01
CA LYS A 53 -11.43 -15.95 -2.20
C LYS A 53 -12.00 -16.84 -1.10
N ARG A 54 -13.04 -16.36 -0.43
CA ARG A 54 -13.86 -17.14 0.50
C ARG A 54 -15.32 -16.88 0.21
N ASP A 55 -16.04 -17.93 -0.19
CA ASP A 55 -17.45 -17.86 -0.58
C ASP A 55 -17.69 -16.75 -1.62
N THR A 56 -18.45 -15.71 -1.24
CA THR A 56 -18.78 -14.54 -2.08
C THR A 56 -17.84 -13.35 -1.86
N LYS A 57 -16.84 -13.47 -0.98
CA LYS A 57 -15.93 -12.39 -0.62
C LYS A 57 -14.52 -12.63 -1.15
N THR A 58 -13.87 -11.54 -1.53
CA THR A 58 -12.46 -11.51 -1.91
C THR A 58 -11.71 -10.54 -1.01
N SER A 59 -10.54 -10.94 -0.54
CA SER A 59 -9.59 -10.07 0.15
C SER A 59 -8.25 -10.10 -0.58
N GLN A 60 -7.68 -8.92 -0.81
CA GLN A 60 -6.35 -8.78 -1.38
C GLN A 60 -5.31 -8.63 -0.27
N ILE A 61 -4.14 -9.23 -0.48
CA ILE A 61 -2.93 -9.02 0.29
C ILE A 61 -1.87 -8.52 -0.69
N ASP A 62 -1.30 -7.34 -0.43
CA ASP A 62 -0.40 -6.69 -1.38
C ASP A 62 0.94 -7.41 -1.50
N HIS A 63 1.62 -7.73 -0.38
CA HIS A 63 2.86 -8.52 -0.42
C HIS A 63 2.97 -9.47 0.76
N VAL A 64 3.52 -10.66 0.51
CA VAL A 64 3.89 -11.66 1.52
C VAL A 64 5.36 -12.01 1.34
N VAL A 65 6.13 -11.94 2.42
CA VAL A 65 7.54 -12.36 2.47
C VAL A 65 7.66 -13.56 3.40
N ILE A 66 8.34 -14.59 2.96
CA ILE A 66 8.59 -15.83 3.70
C ILE A 66 10.09 -15.96 3.90
N SER A 67 10.54 -16.20 5.13
CA SER A 67 11.93 -16.48 5.48
C SER A 67 12.02 -17.48 6.63
N ASP A 68 13.25 -17.87 6.99
CA ASP A 68 13.53 -18.73 8.15
C ASP A 68 13.05 -18.11 9.48
N PHE A 69 12.82 -16.79 9.51
CA PHE A 69 12.34 -16.06 10.68
C PHE A 69 10.81 -15.99 10.75
N GLY A 70 10.09 -16.31 9.67
CA GLY A 70 8.63 -16.34 9.65
C GLY A 70 8.00 -15.77 8.36
N ILE A 71 6.69 -15.49 8.46
CA ILE A 71 5.86 -14.96 7.36
C ILE A 71 5.46 -13.51 7.68
N PHE A 72 5.78 -12.60 6.77
CA PHE A 72 5.50 -11.17 6.90
C PHE A 72 4.46 -10.77 5.86
N VAL A 73 3.35 -10.20 6.33
CA VAL A 73 2.30 -9.64 5.47
C VAL A 73 2.45 -8.13 5.43
N ILE A 74 2.55 -7.56 4.24
CA ILE A 74 2.81 -6.14 3.99
C ILE A 74 1.64 -5.58 3.18
N GLU A 75 1.04 -4.52 3.71
CA GLU A 75 -0.07 -3.79 3.09
C GLU A 75 0.42 -2.41 2.63
N THR A 76 0.16 -2.04 1.38
CA THR A 76 0.65 -0.80 0.79
C THR A 76 -0.38 0.32 0.95
N LYS A 77 -0.10 1.29 1.82
CA LYS A 77 -0.89 2.52 1.92
C LYS A 77 -0.13 3.74 1.40
N THR A 78 -0.55 4.28 0.26
CA THR A 78 -0.05 5.57 -0.27
C THR A 78 -0.68 6.78 0.44
N THR A 79 -0.79 6.76 1.77
CA THR A 79 -1.28 7.91 2.56
C THR A 79 -0.09 8.61 3.21
N LYS A 80 0.04 9.92 2.97
CA LYS A 80 0.99 10.79 3.67
C LYS A 80 0.69 10.73 5.16
N VAL A 81 1.46 9.96 5.92
CA VAL A 81 1.43 10.03 7.38
C VAL A 81 2.68 10.79 7.80
N GLY A 82 2.49 12.04 8.22
CA GLY A 82 3.50 12.75 9.01
C GLY A 82 3.82 11.91 10.25
N LEU A 83 5.09 11.60 10.45
CA LEU A 83 5.57 10.87 11.61
C LEU A 83 5.48 11.79 12.84
N LEU A 84 4.46 11.62 13.65
CA LEU A 84 4.45 12.06 15.04
C LEU A 84 4.83 10.86 15.90
N ALA A 85 6.11 10.76 16.25
CA ALA A 85 6.61 9.75 17.18
C ALA A 85 6.26 10.17 18.61
N THR A 86 5.43 9.39 19.29
CA THR A 86 5.30 9.45 20.76
C THR A 86 5.52 8.06 21.32
N LYS A 87 6.51 7.95 22.23
CA LYS A 87 6.77 6.77 23.05
C LYS A 87 5.64 6.63 24.06
N ASN A 88 4.84 5.57 24.04
CA ASN A 88 4.57 4.79 25.26
C ASN A 88 3.81 3.47 25.07
N GLN A 89 4.10 2.54 25.98
CA GLN A 89 3.61 1.18 26.12
C GLN A 89 2.16 1.08 26.64
N SER A 90 1.60 -0.13 26.46
CA SER A 90 0.55 -0.82 27.24
C SER A 90 -0.81 -1.05 26.55
N ILE A 91 -1.27 -2.27 26.77
CA ILE A 91 -2.30 -3.04 26.06
C ILE A 91 -3.72 -2.59 26.44
N GLY A 92 -4.61 -2.53 25.45
CA GLY A 92 -6.06 -2.41 25.66
C GLY A 92 -6.76 -2.00 24.36
N HIS A 93 -7.68 -2.83 23.88
CA HIS A 93 -8.35 -2.70 22.58
C HIS A 93 -8.90 -1.28 22.33
N LYS A 94 -8.24 -0.56 21.43
CA LYS A 94 -8.62 0.74 20.90
C LYS A 94 -8.57 0.62 19.38
N CYS A 95 -9.46 1.27 18.64
CA CYS A 95 -9.47 1.19 17.17
C CYS A 95 -8.14 1.69 16.59
N TYR A 96 -7.19 0.78 16.41
CA TYR A 96 -5.92 1.07 15.75
C TYR A 96 -6.18 1.02 14.26
N SER A 97 -6.00 2.16 13.59
CA SER A 97 -5.65 2.21 12.17
C SER A 97 -4.61 1.11 11.92
N LYS A 98 -5.06 0.00 11.31
CA LYS A 98 -4.32 -1.26 11.11
C LYS A 98 -2.83 -1.01 10.92
N GLU A 99 -2.12 -1.21 12.03
CA GLU A 99 -0.80 -1.81 12.13
C GLU A 99 0.21 -1.38 11.07
N LYS A 100 0.59 -0.11 11.17
CA LYS A 100 1.91 0.39 10.75
C LYS A 100 2.96 -0.32 11.63
N ARG A 101 3.53 -1.42 11.17
CA ARG A 101 4.85 -1.86 11.63
C ARG A 101 5.85 -1.35 10.61
N ASP A 102 6.71 -0.43 11.05
CA ASP A 102 7.87 -0.02 10.29
C ASP A 102 8.64 -1.29 9.91
N PHE A 103 8.75 -1.50 8.60
CA PHE A 103 9.32 -2.70 8.01
C PHE A 103 10.83 -2.63 8.15
N ILE A 104 11.35 -3.26 9.21
CA ILE A 104 12.77 -3.59 9.34
C ILE A 104 12.84 -5.12 9.20
N ILE A 105 13.16 -5.60 7.99
CA ILE A 105 13.66 -6.97 7.87
C ILE A 105 15.08 -6.95 8.45
N PRO A 106 15.38 -7.80 9.44
CA PRO A 106 16.75 -7.92 9.97
C PRO A 106 17.76 -8.39 8.91
#